data_AF-A0A425CFE5-F1
#
_entry.id   AF-A0A425CFE5-F1
#
_cell.length_a   1.000
_cell.length_b   1.000
_cell.length_c   1.000
_cell.angle_alpha   90.00
_cell.angle_beta   90.00
_cell.angle_gamma   90.00
#
_symmetry.space_group_name_H-M   'P 1'
#
loop_
_entity.id
_entity.type
_entity.pdbx_description
1 polymer ?
#
loop_
_entity_poly.entity_id
_entity_poly.type
_entity_poly.pdbx_seq_one_letter_code
_entity_poly.pdbx_strand_id
1 'polypeptide(L)'
;MAGTKLSGRQIMQLFYTEVSQVLSAKNKDGESEVSTVFQCKCGKTRAQKLKHGYTNLVQHVVVKHSDWIMATMRENYPSSVPAMVNCIKSSTIVNKKQTRAQGDDVLTTDDKEETKENAIVSELKDEEDGSITQATMTVKTLSRVQKRSDYLSWDDYFMSVAFLSAMRPVDSSWSVDSDAKRLYLHCNSIVNSERKIVGIGYNGFPNRCGDDELPWARESETNSPLDTKYPYVCHAEMNAILNKNSTDVKGCTMYVALFPCNECAKLIIQSGISRVVYCSDKYKQEYVDVSKSFGSWKFVASRRLLDMAGVQYTQHQLQRSKVVIDFTSVR
;
A
#
# COMPACT_ATOMS: atom_id res chain seq x y z
N MET A 1 -21.00 -4.16 9.97
CA MET A 1 -20.99 -3.61 11.35
C MET A 1 -20.28 -2.27 11.33
N ALA A 2 -20.93 -1.21 11.82
CA ALA A 2 -20.36 0.13 11.84
C ALA A 2 -19.11 0.17 12.73
N GLY A 3 -17.97 0.63 12.19
CA GLY A 3 -16.77 0.87 12.99
C GLY A 3 -17.01 2.04 13.93
N THR A 4 -17.39 1.74 15.18
CA THR A 4 -17.71 2.73 16.20
C THR A 4 -16.44 3.48 16.60
N LYS A 5 -16.24 4.70 16.09
CA LYS A 5 -15.18 5.60 16.56
C LYS A 5 -15.49 6.05 18.00
N LEU A 6 -14.47 6.11 18.86
CA LEU A 6 -14.63 6.68 20.21
C LEU A 6 -15.05 8.15 20.11
N SER A 7 -16.11 8.50 20.83
CA SER A 7 -16.56 9.89 20.95
C SER A 7 -15.55 10.75 21.71
N GLY A 8 -15.58 12.07 21.52
CA GLY A 8 -14.69 12.98 22.23
C GLY A 8 -14.82 12.91 23.76
N ARG A 9 -16.03 12.58 24.26
CA ARG A 9 -16.27 12.36 25.69
C ARG A 9 -15.59 11.08 26.20
N GLN A 10 -15.65 10.00 25.43
CA GLN A 10 -14.96 8.74 25.77
C GLN A 10 -13.44 8.93 25.77
N ILE A 11 -12.89 9.63 24.78
CA ILE A 11 -11.45 9.95 24.73
C ILE A 11 -11.02 10.76 25.95
N MET A 12 -11.84 11.75 26.35
CA MET A 12 -11.57 12.52 27.57
C MET A 12 -11.54 11.62 28.80
N GLN A 13 -12.56 10.79 29.02
CA GLN A 13 -12.65 9.90 30.18
C GLN A 13 -11.54 8.84 30.24
N LEU A 14 -11.10 8.33 29.08
CA LEU A 14 -10.12 7.25 29.01
C LEU A 14 -8.67 7.73 29.16
N PHE A 15 -8.35 8.93 28.69
CA PHE A 15 -6.96 9.37 28.52
C PHE A 15 -6.59 10.64 29.27
N TYR A 16 -7.56 11.29 29.93
CA TYR A 16 -7.32 12.53 30.65
C TYR A 16 -7.90 12.52 32.06
N THR A 17 -7.25 13.28 32.93
CA THR A 17 -7.75 13.64 34.27
C THR A 17 -7.95 15.15 34.32
N GLU A 18 -9.07 15.61 34.87
CA GLU A 18 -9.28 17.03 35.17
C GLU A 18 -8.36 17.45 36.32
N VAL A 19 -7.60 18.53 36.12
CA VAL A 19 -6.61 19.01 37.09
C VAL A 19 -7.05 20.30 37.77
N SER A 20 -7.62 21.23 37.00
CA SER A 20 -8.10 22.51 37.54
C SER A 20 -9.04 23.23 36.58
N GLN A 21 -9.79 24.19 37.10
CA GLN A 21 -10.53 25.15 36.28
C GLN A 21 -9.81 26.49 36.34
N VAL A 22 -9.52 27.05 35.17
CA VAL A 22 -8.84 28.33 35.01
C VAL A 22 -9.81 29.33 34.41
N LEU A 23 -9.97 30.47 35.08
CA LEU A 23 -10.71 31.60 34.53
C LEU A 23 -9.84 32.24 33.44
N SER A 24 -10.31 32.19 32.19
CA SER A 24 -9.69 32.93 31.09
C SER A 24 -10.09 34.41 31.18
N ALA A 25 -9.21 35.29 30.68
CA ALA A 25 -9.46 36.73 30.61
C ALA A 25 -10.81 37.03 29.94
N LYS A 26 -11.48 38.10 30.40
CA LYS A 26 -12.79 38.53 29.91
C LYS A 26 -12.76 38.74 28.39
N ASN A 27 -13.73 38.16 27.70
CA ASN A 27 -13.93 38.45 26.28
C ASN A 27 -14.44 39.89 26.09
N LYS A 28 -14.47 40.38 24.83
CA LYS A 28 -14.93 41.74 24.48
C LYS A 28 -16.34 42.07 24.99
N ASP A 29 -17.14 41.06 25.29
CA ASP A 29 -18.52 41.16 25.78
C ASP A 29 -18.65 41.12 27.31
N GLY A 30 -17.53 41.13 28.05
CA GLY A 30 -17.53 41.20 29.52
C GLY A 30 -17.76 39.88 30.26
N GLU A 31 -18.11 38.80 29.55
CA GLU A 31 -18.26 37.46 30.12
C GLU A 31 -16.90 36.83 30.46
N SER A 32 -16.78 36.31 31.68
CA SER A 32 -15.65 35.49 32.13
C SER A 32 -15.78 34.07 31.59
N GLU A 33 -14.85 33.63 30.75
CA GLU A 33 -14.91 32.32 30.11
C GLU A 33 -14.07 31.29 30.87
N VAL A 34 -14.72 30.27 31.43
CA VAL A 34 -14.05 29.23 32.22
C VAL A 34 -13.47 28.16 31.28
N SER A 35 -12.17 27.88 31.41
CA SER A 35 -11.49 26.79 30.70
C SER A 35 -11.04 25.73 31.70
N THR A 36 -11.33 24.47 31.41
CA THR A 36 -10.88 23.36 32.27
C THR A 36 -9.55 22.83 31.76
N VAL A 37 -8.59 22.63 32.67
CA VAL A 37 -7.28 22.05 32.37
C VAL A 37 -7.34 20.55 32.61
N PHE A 38 -7.01 19.80 31.56
CA PHE A 38 -6.92 18.35 31.58
C PHE A 38 -5.46 17.92 31.44
N GLN A 39 -5.05 16.92 32.20
CA GLN A 39 -3.75 16.27 32.06
C GLN A 39 -3.92 14.91 31.38
N CYS A 40 -3.24 14.74 30.24
CA CYS A 40 -3.20 13.48 29.53
C CYS A 40 -2.34 12.46 30.30
N LYS A 41 -2.60 11.17 30.12
CA LYS A 41 -1.74 10.07 30.62
C LYS A 41 -0.27 10.19 30.18
N CYS A 42 0.03 10.91 29.10
CA CYS A 42 1.41 11.19 28.68
C CYS A 42 2.09 12.32 29.49
N GLY A 43 1.40 12.89 30.47
CA GLY A 43 1.86 13.97 31.34
C GLY A 43 1.56 15.38 30.82
N LYS A 44 1.15 15.55 29.56
CA LYS A 44 0.88 16.87 28.96
C LYS A 44 -0.45 17.45 29.42
N THR A 45 -0.44 18.73 29.77
CA THR A 45 -1.64 19.50 30.12
C THR A 45 -2.21 20.25 28.92
N ARG A 46 -3.54 20.37 28.89
CA ARG A 46 -4.32 21.05 27.86
C ARG A 46 -5.52 21.75 28.49
N ALA A 47 -5.66 23.05 28.21
CA ALA A 47 -6.88 23.78 28.54
C ALA A 47 -7.92 23.57 27.43
N GLN A 48 -9.17 23.27 27.82
CA GLN A 48 -10.29 23.09 26.91
C GLN A 48 -11.52 23.85 27.41
N LYS A 49 -12.13 24.60 26.48
CA LYS A 49 -13.43 25.24 26.71
C LYS A 49 -14.53 24.21 26.43
N LEU A 50 -15.33 23.86 27.45
CA LEU A 50 -16.35 22.82 27.32
C LEU A 50 -17.50 23.22 26.37
N LYS A 51 -17.75 24.52 26.16
CA LYS A 51 -18.71 25.04 25.17
C LYS A 51 -18.40 24.61 23.73
N HIS A 52 -17.13 24.30 23.42
CA HIS A 52 -16.67 23.91 22.09
C HIS A 52 -16.40 22.38 21.97
N GLY A 53 -16.88 21.59 22.94
CA GLY A 53 -16.63 20.15 23.00
C GLY A 53 -15.18 19.81 23.34
N TYR A 54 -14.72 18.60 22.97
CA TYR A 54 -13.41 18.05 23.36
C TYR A 54 -12.37 18.06 22.22
N THR A 55 -12.56 18.89 21.20
CA THR A 55 -11.84 18.81 19.92
C THR A 55 -10.32 18.87 20.08
N ASN A 56 -9.78 19.74 20.94
CA ASN A 56 -8.32 19.84 21.14
C ASN A 56 -7.75 18.62 21.87
N LEU A 57 -8.51 18.08 22.83
CA LEU A 57 -8.12 16.86 23.56
C LEU A 57 -8.12 15.65 22.62
N VAL A 58 -9.13 15.56 21.75
CA VAL A 58 -9.25 14.52 20.72
C VAL A 58 -8.10 14.59 19.73
N GLN A 59 -7.82 15.78 19.17
CA GLN A 59 -6.73 15.95 18.22
C GLN A 59 -5.37 15.56 18.82
N HIS A 60 -5.13 15.89 20.09
CA HIS A 60 -3.90 15.49 20.76
C HIS A 60 -3.73 13.96 20.80
N VAL A 61 -4.76 13.23 21.25
CA VAL A 61 -4.69 11.77 21.38
C VAL A 61 -4.63 11.10 20.01
N VAL A 62 -5.45 11.54 19.04
CA VAL A 62 -5.44 10.99 17.68
C VAL A 62 -4.08 11.16 17.00
N VAL A 63 -3.41 12.31 17.19
CA VAL A 63 -2.15 12.60 16.51
C VAL A 63 -0.93 12.02 17.23
N LYS A 64 -0.93 12.01 18.57
CA LYS A 64 0.26 11.62 19.36
C LYS A 64 0.17 10.24 19.98
N HIS A 65 -1.04 9.69 20.11
CA HIS A 65 -1.33 8.48 20.85
C HIS A 65 -2.41 7.64 20.15
N SER A 66 -2.40 7.59 18.81
CA SER A 66 -3.34 6.78 18.00
C SER A 66 -3.36 5.32 18.43
N ASP A 67 -2.21 4.81 18.87
CA ASP A 67 -2.05 3.41 19.30
C ASP A 67 -2.86 3.10 20.55
N TRP A 68 -3.06 4.08 21.45
CA TRP A 68 -3.92 3.92 22.62
C TRP A 68 -5.38 3.76 22.24
N ILE A 69 -5.85 4.52 21.25
CA ILE A 69 -7.21 4.39 20.73
C ILE A 69 -7.40 2.99 20.13
N MET A 70 -6.43 2.52 19.34
CA MET A 70 -6.48 1.19 18.73
C MET A 70 -6.42 0.06 19.77
N ALA A 71 -5.61 0.21 20.82
CA ALA A 71 -5.54 -0.75 21.92
C ALA A 71 -6.88 -0.84 22.67
N THR A 72 -7.46 0.29 23.05
CA THR A 72 -8.76 0.32 23.73
C THR A 72 -9.90 -0.22 22.86
N MET A 73 -9.86 0.00 21.55
CA MET A 73 -10.84 -0.61 20.63
C MET A 73 -10.69 -2.14 20.54
N ARG A 74 -9.46 -2.67 20.60
CA ARG A 74 -9.21 -4.12 20.62
C ARG A 74 -9.67 -4.78 21.92
N GLU A 75 -9.51 -4.11 23.05
CA GLU A 75 -9.98 -4.60 24.35
C GLU A 75 -11.51 -4.66 24.45
N ASN A 76 -12.21 -3.68 23.89
CA ASN A 76 -13.68 -3.62 23.94
C ASN A 76 -14.36 -4.42 22.81
N TYR A 77 -13.63 -4.74 21.74
CA TYR A 77 -14.09 -5.59 20.63
C TYR A 77 -12.99 -6.62 20.30
N PRO A 78 -12.84 -7.69 21.10
CA PRO A 78 -11.87 -8.72 20.82
C PRO A 78 -12.21 -9.41 19.50
N SER A 79 -11.37 -9.19 18.49
CA SER A 79 -11.39 -9.97 17.26
C SER A 79 -11.01 -11.42 17.59
N SER A 80 -11.72 -12.39 17.01
CA SER A 80 -11.51 -13.82 17.18
C SER A 80 -10.23 -14.38 16.53
N VAL A 81 -9.20 -13.55 16.33
CA VAL A 81 -7.93 -13.95 15.71
C VAL A 81 -6.75 -13.48 16.57
N PRO A 82 -5.84 -14.37 17.03
CA PRO A 82 -4.69 -13.95 17.82
C PRO A 82 -3.66 -13.22 16.95
N ALA A 83 -3.24 -12.02 17.37
CA ALA A 83 -2.16 -11.28 16.73
C ALA A 83 -0.80 -11.63 17.38
N MET A 84 0.18 -12.03 16.56
CA MET A 84 1.57 -12.21 16.99
C MET A 84 2.19 -10.88 17.44
N VAL A 85 2.84 -10.91 18.59
CA VAL A 85 3.59 -9.79 19.19
C VAL A 85 4.94 -9.65 18.48
N ASN A 86 5.17 -8.55 17.77
CA ASN A 86 6.52 -8.18 17.30
C ASN A 86 7.18 -7.22 18.30
N CYS A 87 8.19 -7.74 18.99
CA CYS A 87 9.09 -6.98 19.85
C CYS A 87 10.13 -6.26 18.98
N ILE A 88 10.03 -4.93 18.86
CA ILE A 88 11.10 -4.10 18.28
C ILE A 88 11.98 -3.66 19.44
N LYS A 89 13.19 -4.23 19.55
CA LYS A 89 14.26 -3.66 20.37
C LYS A 89 14.83 -2.44 19.65
N SER A 90 14.56 -1.25 20.19
CA SER A 90 15.26 -0.02 19.84
C SER A 90 16.75 -0.17 20.12
N SER A 91 17.58 0.00 19.09
CA SER A 91 18.99 0.33 19.24
C SER A 91 19.22 1.76 18.73
N THR A 92 19.55 2.61 19.68
CA THR A 92 19.87 4.03 19.53
C THR A 92 21.17 4.19 18.74
N ILE A 93 21.14 4.86 17.59
CA ILE A 93 22.35 5.38 16.95
C ILE A 93 22.35 6.90 17.10
N VAL A 94 23.31 7.37 17.88
CA VAL A 94 23.65 8.78 18.11
C VAL A 94 24.47 9.26 16.91
N ASN A 95 23.97 10.22 16.15
CA ASN A 95 24.77 10.94 15.15
C ASN A 95 25.51 12.12 15.82
N LYS A 96 26.85 12.00 15.95
CA LYS A 96 27.74 13.13 16.20
C LYS A 96 28.32 13.64 14.87
N LYS A 97 28.28 14.96 14.71
CA LYS A 97 28.91 15.76 13.64
C LYS A 97 30.44 15.72 13.73
N GLN A 98 31.13 15.79 12.58
CA GLN A 98 32.40 16.53 12.30
C GLN A 98 32.71 16.41 10.80
N THR A 99 32.56 17.47 9.99
CA THR A 99 33.55 18.48 9.53
C THR A 99 34.54 18.05 8.43
N ARG A 100 34.47 18.84 7.36
CA ARG A 100 35.21 19.02 6.09
C ARG A 100 36.75 19.01 6.14
N ALA A 101 37.38 18.47 5.09
CA ALA A 101 38.61 18.99 4.45
C ALA A 101 38.72 18.51 2.98
N GLN A 102 39.26 19.38 2.13
CA GLN A 102 39.48 19.26 0.67
C GLN A 102 40.78 18.54 0.32
N GLY A 103 40.89 18.02 -0.91
CA GLY A 103 42.16 17.68 -1.58
C GLY A 103 41.93 16.90 -2.88
N ASP A 104 42.31 17.52 -4.01
CA ASP A 104 42.22 17.04 -5.38
C ASP A 104 43.29 15.98 -5.72
N ASP A 105 42.96 15.00 -6.59
CA ASP A 105 43.68 14.68 -7.86
C ASP A 105 43.24 13.32 -8.47
N VAL A 106 42.59 13.40 -9.62
CA VAL A 106 42.95 12.84 -10.95
C VAL A 106 43.33 11.34 -11.14
N LEU A 107 42.65 10.78 -12.18
CA LEU A 107 42.99 9.67 -13.11
C LEU A 107 42.60 8.20 -12.80
N THR A 108 41.65 7.74 -13.64
CA THR A 108 41.61 6.49 -14.44
C THR A 108 41.16 5.13 -13.90
N THR A 109 40.29 4.57 -14.76
CA THR A 109 40.09 3.18 -15.21
C THR A 109 39.24 2.22 -14.39
N ASP A 110 38.37 1.56 -15.16
CA ASP A 110 37.53 0.40 -14.87
C ASP A 110 38.22 -0.63 -13.97
N ASP A 111 37.48 -1.24 -13.05
CA ASP A 111 37.74 -2.63 -12.72
C ASP A 111 36.49 -3.37 -12.23
N LYS A 112 36.28 -4.52 -12.88
CA LYS A 112 35.44 -5.62 -12.42
C LYS A 112 36.20 -6.34 -11.31
N GLU A 113 35.66 -6.37 -10.11
CA GLU A 113 36.31 -7.11 -9.02
C GLU A 113 35.64 -8.48 -8.83
N GLU A 114 36.30 -9.50 -9.40
CA GLU A 114 36.17 -10.90 -9.02
C GLU A 114 36.86 -11.13 -7.66
N THR A 115 36.09 -11.58 -6.66
CA THR A 115 36.65 -11.99 -5.37
C THR A 115 37.33 -13.36 -5.48
N LYS A 116 38.66 -13.37 -5.39
CA LYS A 116 39.47 -14.55 -5.03
C LYS A 116 39.63 -14.61 -3.51
N GLU A 117 39.16 -15.69 -2.88
CA GLU A 117 39.49 -16.01 -1.48
C GLU A 117 40.80 -16.81 -1.43
N ASN A 118 41.78 -16.29 -0.68
CA ASN A 118 43.04 -16.94 -0.35
C ASN A 118 42.84 -18.03 0.71
N ALA A 119 43.28 -19.25 0.42
CA ALA A 119 43.46 -20.32 1.39
C ALA A 119 44.87 -20.22 2.01
N ILE A 120 44.94 -20.03 3.33
CA ILE A 120 46.16 -20.20 4.12
C ILE A 120 46.14 -21.65 4.63
N VAL A 121 47.05 -22.47 4.14
CA VAL A 121 47.35 -23.80 4.71
C VAL A 121 48.68 -23.65 5.45
N SER A 122 48.65 -23.74 6.78
CA SER A 122 49.84 -23.87 7.60
C SER A 122 50.01 -25.33 8.01
N GLU A 123 51.13 -25.92 7.59
CA GLU A 123 51.63 -27.24 7.96
C GLU A 123 51.94 -27.32 9.46
N LEU A 124 51.58 -28.43 10.11
CA LEU A 124 52.15 -28.85 11.39
C LEU A 124 52.46 -30.34 11.35
N LYS A 125 53.68 -30.66 11.81
CA LYS A 125 54.36 -31.95 11.78
C LYS A 125 53.90 -32.88 12.89
N ASP A 126 53.99 -34.18 12.63
CA ASP A 126 53.74 -35.29 13.54
C ASP A 126 54.74 -35.36 14.71
N GLU A 127 54.26 -35.68 15.91
CA GLU A 127 54.93 -36.55 16.90
C GLU A 127 53.86 -37.29 17.74
N GLU A 128 54.15 -38.56 18.06
CA GLU A 128 53.28 -39.53 18.71
C GLU A 128 53.14 -39.33 20.24
N ASP A 129 51.98 -39.79 20.75
CA ASP A 129 51.83 -40.75 21.86
C ASP A 129 50.79 -40.31 22.92
N GLY A 130 49.91 -41.24 23.31
CA GLY A 130 48.96 -41.05 24.42
C GLY A 130 47.47 -41.19 24.07
N SER A 131 46.92 -42.35 24.40
CA SER A 131 45.49 -42.69 24.44
C SER A 131 44.64 -41.66 25.22
N ILE A 132 43.81 -40.89 24.53
CA ILE A 132 42.61 -40.24 25.09
C ILE A 132 41.48 -40.32 24.06
N THR A 133 40.36 -40.90 24.47
CA THR A 133 39.11 -40.99 23.71
C THR A 133 38.53 -39.60 23.40
N GLN A 134 38.77 -39.08 22.20
CA GLN A 134 38.06 -37.89 21.70
C GLN A 134 36.76 -38.28 21.02
N ALA A 135 35.65 -37.93 21.67
CA ALA A 135 34.34 -37.91 21.03
C ALA A 135 34.41 -37.01 19.79
N THR A 136 34.18 -37.60 18.62
CA THR A 136 34.13 -36.89 17.34
C THR A 136 32.97 -35.90 17.35
N MET A 137 33.22 -34.64 17.72
CA MET A 137 32.25 -33.58 17.46
C MET A 137 32.20 -33.35 15.96
N THR A 138 31.17 -33.89 15.32
CA THR A 138 30.87 -33.62 13.92
C THR A 138 30.52 -32.14 13.81
N VAL A 139 31.48 -31.32 13.36
CA VAL A 139 31.20 -29.94 12.96
C VAL A 139 30.29 -30.03 11.75
N LYS A 140 28.98 -29.91 11.97
CA LYS A 140 27.99 -29.74 10.90
C LYS A 140 28.36 -28.46 10.18
N THR A 141 28.98 -28.60 9.00
CA THR A 141 29.19 -27.51 8.06
C THR A 141 27.83 -26.88 7.82
N LEU A 142 27.64 -25.64 8.27
CA LEU A 142 26.41 -24.89 8.01
C LEU A 142 26.32 -24.70 6.51
N SER A 143 25.50 -25.51 5.84
CA SER A 143 25.21 -25.34 4.42
C SER A 143 24.70 -23.92 4.22
N ARG A 144 25.42 -23.10 3.44
CA ARG A 144 24.94 -21.78 3.03
C ARG A 144 23.54 -21.96 2.45
N VAL A 145 22.55 -21.36 3.10
CA VAL A 145 21.15 -21.42 2.63
C VAL A 145 21.11 -20.73 1.27
N GLN A 146 20.94 -21.51 0.21
CA GLN A 146 20.82 -20.97 -1.14
C GLN A 146 19.49 -20.26 -1.29
N LYS A 147 19.52 -19.07 -1.91
CA LYS A 147 18.32 -18.33 -2.27
C LYS A 147 17.49 -19.21 -3.21
N ARG A 148 16.21 -19.37 -2.90
CA ARG A 148 15.25 -20.01 -3.81
C ARG A 148 15.33 -19.35 -5.18
N SER A 149 15.34 -20.16 -6.24
CA SER A 149 15.35 -19.70 -7.64
C SER A 149 13.96 -19.48 -8.21
N ASP A 150 12.91 -19.96 -7.52
CA ASP A 150 11.54 -20.03 -8.02
C ASP A 150 10.62 -18.90 -7.50
N TYR A 151 11.19 -17.84 -6.94
CA TYR A 151 10.46 -16.66 -6.44
C TYR A 151 9.93 -15.79 -7.57
N LEU A 152 8.83 -15.08 -7.32
CA LEU A 152 8.26 -14.15 -8.28
C LEU A 152 9.17 -12.92 -8.46
N SER A 153 9.31 -12.49 -9.72
CA SER A 153 9.83 -11.17 -10.02
C SER A 153 8.93 -10.08 -9.42
N TRP A 154 9.47 -8.88 -9.21
CA TRP A 154 8.68 -7.78 -8.66
C TRP A 154 7.50 -7.40 -9.56
N ASP A 155 7.71 -7.36 -10.87
CA ASP A 155 6.66 -6.98 -11.81
C ASP A 155 5.57 -8.06 -11.87
N ASP A 156 5.93 -9.34 -11.86
CA ASP A 156 4.95 -10.44 -11.73
C ASP A 156 4.21 -10.38 -10.40
N TYR A 157 4.89 -10.06 -9.30
CA TYR A 157 4.28 -9.93 -7.98
C TYR A 157 3.25 -8.79 -7.96
N PHE A 158 3.61 -7.58 -8.38
CA PHE A 158 2.69 -6.44 -8.36
C PHE A 158 1.54 -6.58 -9.35
N MET A 159 1.81 -7.20 -10.51
CA MET A 159 0.76 -7.59 -11.44
C MET A 159 -0.16 -8.64 -10.80
N SER A 160 0.38 -9.66 -10.13
CA SER A 160 -0.41 -10.68 -9.43
C SER A 160 -1.28 -10.08 -8.32
N VAL A 161 -0.78 -9.08 -7.59
CA VAL A 161 -1.58 -8.34 -6.59
C VAL A 161 -2.74 -7.60 -7.25
N ALA A 162 -2.52 -6.98 -8.41
CA ALA A 162 -3.61 -6.38 -9.18
C ALA A 162 -4.66 -7.47 -9.52
N PHE A 163 -4.26 -8.57 -10.15
CA PHE A 163 -5.16 -9.68 -10.49
C PHE A 163 -5.90 -10.26 -9.28
N LEU A 164 -5.25 -10.38 -8.12
CA LEU A 164 -5.89 -10.83 -6.88
C LEU A 164 -6.93 -9.83 -6.37
N SER A 165 -6.62 -8.54 -6.42
CA SER A 165 -7.53 -7.46 -6.00
C SER A 165 -8.82 -7.42 -6.82
N ALA A 166 -8.73 -7.89 -8.05
CA ALA A 166 -9.85 -8.00 -8.98
C ALA A 166 -10.83 -9.14 -8.64
N MET A 167 -10.49 -10.03 -7.70
CA MET A 167 -11.40 -11.08 -7.19
C MET A 167 -12.32 -10.58 -6.06
N ARG A 168 -12.22 -9.30 -5.69
CA ARG A 168 -13.07 -8.63 -4.68
C ARG A 168 -14.50 -8.28 -5.14
N PRO A 169 -14.79 -7.87 -6.39
CA PRO A 169 -16.11 -7.37 -6.77
C PRO A 169 -17.20 -8.43 -6.62
N VAL A 170 -18.36 -8.02 -6.13
CA VAL A 170 -19.60 -8.80 -6.10
C VAL A 170 -20.36 -8.56 -7.40
N ASP A 171 -19.73 -8.79 -8.54
CA ASP A 171 -20.45 -8.72 -9.81
C ASP A 171 -21.36 -9.96 -9.89
N SER A 172 -22.67 -9.77 -9.82
CA SER A 172 -23.69 -10.82 -9.92
C SER A 172 -23.72 -11.52 -11.29
N SER A 173 -23.00 -10.99 -12.29
CA SER A 173 -22.67 -11.75 -13.51
C SER A 173 -21.62 -12.86 -13.29
N TRP A 174 -21.17 -13.07 -12.05
CA TRP A 174 -20.49 -14.28 -11.60
C TRP A 174 -21.48 -15.47 -11.53
N SER A 175 -22.09 -15.85 -12.65
CA SER A 175 -22.71 -17.17 -12.75
C SER A 175 -21.61 -18.22 -12.74
N VAL A 176 -21.81 -19.26 -11.92
CA VAL A 176 -20.81 -20.31 -11.62
C VAL A 176 -20.78 -21.39 -12.71
N ASP A 177 -21.57 -21.24 -13.77
CA ASP A 177 -21.62 -22.16 -14.89
C ASP A 177 -21.13 -21.49 -16.19
N SER A 178 -20.30 -22.24 -16.92
CA SER A 178 -19.74 -22.04 -18.26
C SER A 178 -18.22 -21.76 -18.32
N ASP A 179 -17.54 -22.68 -19.00
CA ASP A 179 -16.10 -22.78 -19.29
C ASP A 179 -15.48 -21.61 -20.08
N ALA A 180 -16.16 -20.47 -20.15
CA ALA A 180 -15.67 -19.25 -20.76
C ALA A 180 -15.97 -18.03 -19.87
N LYS A 181 -15.59 -18.13 -18.59
CA LYS A 181 -15.70 -17.03 -17.63
C LYS A 181 -14.72 -15.91 -18.00
N ARG A 182 -15.14 -15.04 -18.92
CA ARG A 182 -14.36 -13.89 -19.40
C ARG A 182 -14.35 -12.83 -18.31
N LEU A 183 -13.46 -13.03 -17.35
CA LEU A 183 -13.35 -12.21 -16.18
C LEU A 183 -12.93 -10.79 -16.63
N TYR A 184 -13.85 -9.83 -16.52
CA TYR A 184 -13.57 -8.41 -16.77
C TYR A 184 -12.78 -7.86 -15.57
N LEU A 185 -11.61 -8.45 -15.32
CA LEU A 185 -10.67 -8.07 -14.28
C LEU A 185 -10.04 -6.75 -14.68
N HIS A 186 -10.59 -5.68 -14.13
CA HIS A 186 -9.93 -4.39 -14.14
C HIS A 186 -9.51 -4.12 -12.71
N CYS A 187 -8.21 -4.06 -12.53
CA CYS A 187 -7.58 -3.97 -11.24
C CYS A 187 -6.24 -3.28 -11.37
N ASN A 188 -5.80 -2.73 -10.24
CA ASN A 188 -4.65 -1.88 -10.21
C ASN A 188 -3.91 -1.95 -8.87
N SER A 189 -2.59 -1.93 -8.93
CA SER A 189 -1.74 -1.60 -7.79
C SER A 189 -0.80 -0.43 -8.13
N ILE A 190 -0.70 0.53 -7.21
CA ILE A 190 0.25 1.65 -7.31
C ILE A 190 1.40 1.36 -6.37
N VAL A 191 2.62 1.47 -6.89
CA VAL A 191 3.85 1.10 -6.20
C VAL A 191 4.83 2.27 -6.24
N ASN A 192 5.43 2.61 -5.10
CA ASN A 192 6.44 3.66 -5.02
C ASN A 192 7.84 3.17 -5.42
N SER A 193 8.83 4.07 -5.43
CA SER A 193 10.23 3.76 -5.76
C SER A 193 10.88 2.74 -4.80
N GLU A 194 10.38 2.64 -3.57
CA GLU A 194 10.83 1.67 -2.57
C GLU A 194 10.13 0.30 -2.69
N ARG A 195 9.39 0.07 -3.78
CA ARG A 195 8.64 -1.18 -4.02
C ARG A 195 7.56 -1.46 -2.97
N LYS A 196 6.98 -0.40 -2.40
CA LYS A 196 5.86 -0.49 -1.45
C LYS A 196 4.56 -0.20 -2.20
N ILE A 197 3.54 -1.01 -1.96
CA ILE A 197 2.21 -0.78 -2.48
C ILE A 197 1.58 0.39 -1.70
N VAL A 198 1.27 1.46 -2.41
CA VAL A 198 0.70 2.68 -1.86
C VAL A 198 -0.75 2.91 -2.25
N GLY A 199 -1.29 2.13 -3.19
CA GLY A 199 -2.69 2.17 -3.58
C GLY A 199 -3.12 0.88 -4.26
N ILE A 200 -4.37 0.46 -4.04
CA ILE A 200 -4.98 -0.71 -4.68
C ILE A 200 -6.39 -0.33 -5.12
N GLY A 201 -6.79 -0.78 -6.31
CA GLY A 201 -8.12 -0.54 -6.84
C GLY A 201 -8.65 -1.69 -7.69
N TYR A 202 -9.97 -1.79 -7.75
CA TYR A 202 -10.74 -2.66 -8.64
C TYR A 202 -11.96 -1.88 -9.14
N ASN A 203 -12.57 -2.31 -10.24
CA ASN A 203 -13.80 -1.68 -10.73
C ASN A 203 -14.97 -1.91 -9.76
N GLY A 204 -15.72 -0.85 -9.46
CA GLY A 204 -16.88 -0.93 -8.56
C GLY A 204 -17.68 0.35 -8.59
N PHE A 205 -18.85 0.36 -7.97
CA PHE A 205 -19.62 1.59 -7.79
C PHE A 205 -18.98 2.51 -6.74
N PRO A 206 -19.39 3.78 -6.69
CA PRO A 206 -18.88 4.72 -5.70
C PRO A 206 -19.16 4.25 -4.27
N ASN A 207 -18.37 4.73 -3.32
CA ASN A 207 -18.56 4.39 -1.92
C ASN A 207 -19.99 4.70 -1.47
N ARG A 208 -20.61 3.73 -0.79
CA ARG A 208 -22.00 3.79 -0.28
C ARG A 208 -23.09 3.69 -1.36
N CYS A 209 -22.75 3.37 -2.60
CA CYS A 209 -23.71 2.88 -3.58
C CYS A 209 -23.64 1.35 -3.55
N GLY A 210 -24.75 0.68 -3.20
CA GLY A 210 -24.76 -0.78 -3.09
C GLY A 210 -24.57 -1.46 -4.45
N ASP A 211 -23.85 -2.59 -4.48
CA ASP A 211 -23.69 -3.40 -5.70
C ASP A 211 -25.04 -3.96 -6.21
N ASP A 212 -26.05 -4.07 -5.33
CA ASP A 212 -27.41 -4.51 -5.65
C ASP A 212 -28.38 -3.37 -6.00
N GLU A 213 -27.97 -2.11 -5.83
CA GLU A 213 -28.84 -0.93 -6.02
C GLU A 213 -28.72 -0.32 -7.42
N LEU A 214 -27.61 -0.59 -8.12
CA LEU A 214 -27.28 -0.01 -9.42
C LEU A 214 -27.13 -1.09 -10.49
N PRO A 215 -27.45 -0.77 -11.75
CA PRO A 215 -27.42 -1.77 -12.81
C PRO A 215 -25.98 -2.13 -13.21
N TRP A 216 -25.69 -3.44 -13.20
CA TRP A 216 -24.45 -3.99 -13.77
C TRP A 216 -24.53 -4.26 -15.28
N ALA A 217 -25.71 -4.10 -15.87
CA ALA A 217 -25.98 -4.37 -17.27
C ALA A 217 -25.12 -3.51 -18.21
N ARG A 218 -24.77 -4.09 -19.36
CA ARG A 218 -23.98 -3.43 -20.41
C ARG A 218 -24.84 -2.83 -21.50
N GLU A 219 -26.07 -3.31 -21.62
CA GLU A 219 -27.04 -2.92 -22.62
C GLU A 219 -28.29 -2.47 -21.86
N SER A 220 -28.96 -1.45 -22.38
CA SER A 220 -30.19 -0.94 -21.79
C SER A 220 -31.37 -1.52 -22.54
N GLU A 221 -32.33 -2.07 -21.78
CA GLU A 221 -33.62 -2.51 -22.33
C GLU A 221 -34.50 -1.32 -22.74
N THR A 222 -34.35 -0.17 -22.07
CA THR A 222 -35.16 1.03 -22.34
C THR A 222 -34.47 2.04 -23.25
N ASN A 223 -33.31 1.70 -23.82
CA ASN A 223 -32.37 2.61 -24.50
C ASN A 223 -31.92 3.81 -23.63
N SER A 224 -32.12 3.75 -22.32
CA SER A 224 -31.62 4.72 -21.35
C SER A 224 -30.20 4.36 -20.90
N PRO A 225 -29.22 5.28 -20.98
CA PRO A 225 -27.88 5.01 -20.45
C PRO A 225 -27.88 4.74 -18.94
N LEU A 226 -28.92 5.20 -18.23
CA LEU A 226 -29.10 4.99 -16.78
C LEU A 226 -29.39 3.53 -16.41
N ASP A 227 -29.77 2.68 -17.36
CA ASP A 227 -29.97 1.25 -17.10
C ASP A 227 -28.67 0.46 -17.25
N THR A 228 -27.56 1.13 -17.56
CA THR A 228 -26.26 0.49 -17.76
C THR A 228 -25.31 0.85 -16.64
N LYS A 229 -24.25 0.05 -16.46
CA LYS A 229 -23.22 0.35 -15.47
C LYS A 229 -22.35 1.57 -15.81
N TYR A 230 -22.31 1.99 -17.07
CA TYR A 230 -21.30 2.95 -17.56
C TYR A 230 -21.35 4.33 -16.89
N PRO A 231 -22.51 4.90 -16.51
CA PRO A 231 -22.57 6.18 -15.79
C PRO A 231 -22.08 6.07 -14.34
N TYR A 232 -22.10 4.88 -13.75
CA TYR A 232 -21.92 4.68 -12.31
C TYR A 232 -20.59 4.04 -11.95
N VAL A 233 -20.02 3.21 -12.83
CA VAL A 233 -18.83 2.42 -12.49
C VAL A 233 -17.58 3.29 -12.37
N CYS A 234 -16.90 3.20 -11.22
CA CYS A 234 -15.55 3.73 -11.04
C CYS A 234 -14.55 2.69 -11.53
N HIS A 235 -13.64 3.13 -12.39
CA HIS A 235 -12.55 2.30 -12.89
C HIS A 235 -11.50 2.02 -11.81
N ALA A 236 -10.80 0.89 -11.92
CA ALA A 236 -9.79 0.44 -10.98
C ALA A 236 -8.64 1.44 -10.80
N GLU A 237 -8.25 2.12 -11.88
CA GLU A 237 -7.22 3.16 -11.86
C GLU A 237 -7.64 4.36 -11.01
N MET A 238 -8.90 4.78 -11.16
CA MET A 238 -9.48 5.85 -10.34
C MET A 238 -9.52 5.42 -8.87
N ASN A 239 -10.03 4.22 -8.60
CA ASN A 239 -10.12 3.69 -7.24
C ASN A 239 -8.74 3.52 -6.59
N ALA A 240 -7.72 3.09 -7.33
CA ALA A 240 -6.36 2.95 -6.79
C ALA A 240 -5.74 4.30 -6.39
N ILE A 241 -5.95 5.35 -7.19
CA ILE A 241 -5.48 6.72 -6.88
C ILE A 241 -6.22 7.29 -5.66
N LEU A 242 -7.53 7.02 -5.54
CA LEU A 242 -8.37 7.49 -4.44
C LEU A 242 -8.12 6.73 -3.13
N ASN A 243 -7.86 5.43 -3.20
CA ASN A 243 -7.62 4.54 -2.06
C ASN A 243 -6.16 4.56 -1.56
N LYS A 244 -5.34 5.51 -2.01
CA LYS A 244 -3.94 5.58 -1.61
C LYS A 244 -3.79 5.74 -0.09
N ASN A 245 -2.79 5.07 0.48
CA ASN A 245 -2.40 5.21 1.89
C ASN A 245 -1.25 6.20 2.10
N SER A 246 -0.78 6.82 1.03
CA SER A 246 0.27 7.85 1.00
C SER A 246 -0.32 9.25 0.79
N THR A 247 0.46 10.29 1.09
CA THR A 247 0.08 11.69 0.86
C THR A 247 -0.18 11.96 -0.63
N ASP A 248 0.68 11.43 -1.50
CA ASP A 248 0.53 11.48 -2.95
C ASP A 248 1.10 10.20 -3.60
N VAL A 249 0.91 10.08 -4.91
CA VAL A 249 1.42 8.98 -5.75
C VAL A 249 2.38 9.50 -6.83
N LYS A 250 3.02 10.65 -6.58
CA LYS A 250 3.94 11.26 -7.54
C LYS A 250 5.16 10.36 -7.73
N GLY A 251 5.58 10.20 -8.98
CA GLY A 251 6.70 9.33 -9.36
C GLY A 251 6.46 7.83 -9.15
N CYS A 252 5.24 7.42 -8.78
CA CYS A 252 4.92 6.01 -8.60
C CYS A 252 4.71 5.29 -9.94
N THR A 253 4.80 3.96 -9.90
CA THR A 253 4.45 3.06 -11.00
C THR A 253 3.08 2.43 -10.75
N MET A 254 2.23 2.43 -11.76
CA MET A 254 0.90 1.85 -11.74
C MET A 254 0.87 0.54 -12.52
N TYR A 255 0.49 -0.58 -11.89
CA TYR A 255 0.32 -1.87 -12.54
C TYR A 255 -1.17 -2.13 -12.80
N VAL A 256 -1.54 -2.38 -14.06
CA VAL A 256 -2.94 -2.57 -14.48
C VAL A 256 -3.12 -3.82 -15.33
N ALA A 257 -4.24 -4.53 -15.16
CA ALA A 257 -4.55 -5.68 -16.01
C ALA A 257 -4.83 -5.29 -17.46
N LEU A 258 -5.49 -4.15 -17.69
CA LEU A 258 -5.80 -3.62 -19.03
C LEU A 258 -5.22 -2.22 -19.20
N PHE A 259 -4.77 -1.90 -20.41
CA PHE A 259 -4.38 -0.54 -20.80
C PHE A 259 -5.46 0.51 -20.43
N PRO A 260 -5.10 1.64 -19.80
CA PRO A 260 -6.07 2.59 -19.25
C PRO A 260 -6.83 3.36 -20.33
N CYS A 261 -8.10 3.67 -20.07
CA CYS A 261 -8.89 4.55 -20.95
C CYS A 261 -8.44 6.02 -20.82
N ASN A 262 -8.94 6.91 -21.69
CA ASN A 262 -8.57 8.33 -21.69
C ASN A 262 -8.92 9.04 -20.38
N GLU A 263 -10.04 8.72 -19.73
CA GLU A 263 -10.41 9.35 -18.45
C GLU A 263 -9.45 8.91 -17.33
N CYS A 264 -9.09 7.62 -17.29
CA CYS A 264 -8.07 7.12 -16.37
C CYS A 264 -6.69 7.72 -16.66
N ALA A 265 -6.31 7.91 -17.92
CA ALA A 265 -5.06 8.57 -18.30
C ALA A 265 -4.98 10.00 -17.75
N LYS A 266 -6.07 10.79 -17.83
CA LYS A 266 -6.12 12.13 -17.21
C LYS A 266 -5.83 12.06 -15.71
N LEU A 267 -6.45 11.12 -14.99
CA LEU A 267 -6.23 10.94 -13.55
C LEU A 267 -4.78 10.50 -13.23
N ILE A 268 -4.23 9.57 -14.02
CA ILE A 268 -2.84 9.10 -13.89
C ILE A 268 -1.89 10.30 -14.01
N ILE A 269 -2.03 11.10 -15.06
CA ILE A 269 -1.20 12.28 -15.32
C ILE A 269 -1.33 13.30 -14.17
N GLN A 270 -2.56 13.68 -13.81
CA GLN A 270 -2.79 14.69 -12.77
C GLN A 270 -2.37 14.23 -11.37
N SER A 271 -2.35 12.92 -11.12
CA SER A 271 -1.85 12.35 -9.86
C SER A 271 -0.32 12.30 -9.77
N GLY A 272 0.37 12.54 -10.88
CA GLY A 272 1.83 12.56 -10.98
C GLY A 272 2.49 11.17 -11.10
N ILE A 273 1.72 10.15 -11.46
CA ILE A 273 2.26 8.81 -11.74
C ILE A 273 3.16 8.90 -12.98
N SER A 274 4.37 8.35 -12.88
CA SER A 274 5.40 8.47 -13.93
C SER A 274 5.45 7.27 -14.89
N ARG A 275 4.91 6.12 -14.46
CA ARG A 275 4.97 4.88 -15.24
C ARG A 275 3.71 4.03 -15.10
N VAL A 276 3.24 3.45 -16.20
CA VAL A 276 2.14 2.49 -16.27
C VAL A 276 2.65 1.15 -16.83
N VAL A 277 2.44 0.07 -16.10
CA VAL A 277 2.77 -1.29 -16.51
C VAL A 277 1.46 -2.04 -16.73
N TYR A 278 1.18 -2.49 -17.96
CA TYR A 278 -0.09 -3.12 -18.29
C TYR A 278 0.06 -4.56 -18.78
N CYS A 279 -0.89 -5.45 -18.45
CA CYS A 279 -0.83 -6.84 -18.93
C CYS A 279 -1.43 -7.01 -20.33
N SER A 280 -2.58 -6.40 -20.60
CA SER A 280 -3.33 -6.55 -21.85
C SER A 280 -3.59 -5.21 -22.52
N ASP A 281 -3.45 -5.15 -23.84
CA ASP A 281 -3.94 -4.09 -24.72
C ASP A 281 -4.87 -4.71 -25.77
N LYS A 282 -5.91 -5.42 -25.32
CA LYS A 282 -6.82 -6.13 -26.24
C LYS A 282 -7.57 -5.21 -27.21
N TYR A 283 -7.72 -3.93 -26.85
CA TYR A 283 -8.35 -2.93 -27.69
C TYR A 283 -7.36 -2.32 -28.69
N LYS A 284 -6.12 -2.87 -28.79
CA LYS A 284 -5.11 -2.40 -29.73
C LYS A 284 -5.45 -2.62 -31.20
N GLN A 285 -6.27 -3.62 -31.53
CA GLN A 285 -6.54 -3.97 -32.93
C GLN A 285 -7.80 -3.31 -33.47
N GLU A 286 -8.65 -2.78 -32.61
CA GLU A 286 -9.82 -1.96 -32.99
C GLU A 286 -9.42 -0.58 -33.56
N TYR A 287 -8.13 -0.32 -33.81
CA TYR A 287 -7.57 0.94 -34.33
C TYR A 287 -7.65 1.12 -35.85
N VAL A 288 -7.91 0.06 -36.61
CA VAL A 288 -7.83 0.15 -38.09
C VAL A 288 -9.01 0.92 -38.68
N ASP A 289 -10.12 1.08 -37.95
CA ASP A 289 -11.25 1.89 -38.38
C ASP A 289 -11.90 2.64 -37.20
N VAL A 290 -11.43 3.86 -36.95
CA VAL A 290 -11.93 4.75 -35.87
C VAL A 290 -13.42 5.07 -36.06
N SER A 291 -13.95 4.92 -37.28
CA SER A 291 -15.37 5.12 -37.58
C SER A 291 -16.25 3.93 -37.22
N LYS A 292 -15.68 2.73 -37.02
CA LYS A 292 -16.45 1.48 -36.83
C LYS A 292 -16.33 0.84 -35.44
N SER A 293 -15.38 1.23 -34.61
CA SER A 293 -15.21 0.63 -33.26
C SER A 293 -15.62 1.59 -32.14
N PHE A 294 -16.82 1.36 -31.59
CA PHE A 294 -17.36 2.09 -30.45
C PHE A 294 -16.50 1.85 -29.18
N GLY A 295 -15.47 2.67 -28.97
CA GLY A 295 -14.61 2.60 -27.78
C GLY A 295 -13.10 2.69 -28.07
N SER A 296 -12.68 2.45 -29.31
CA SER A 296 -11.26 2.45 -29.73
C SER A 296 -10.57 3.81 -29.55
N TRP A 297 -11.28 4.91 -29.84
CA TRP A 297 -10.74 6.27 -29.72
C TRP A 297 -10.29 6.60 -28.29
N LYS A 298 -10.90 6.00 -27.26
CA LYS A 298 -10.55 6.23 -25.85
C LYS A 298 -9.11 5.81 -25.56
N PHE A 299 -8.67 4.70 -26.14
CA PHE A 299 -7.30 4.20 -25.93
C PHE A 299 -6.28 4.95 -26.81
N VAL A 300 -6.69 5.43 -27.99
CA VAL A 300 -5.86 6.35 -28.81
C VAL A 300 -5.63 7.66 -28.07
N ALA A 301 -6.69 8.27 -27.54
CA ALA A 301 -6.59 9.50 -26.74
C ALA A 301 -5.77 9.27 -25.46
N SER A 302 -5.93 8.11 -24.80
CA SER A 302 -5.11 7.71 -23.66
C SER A 302 -3.61 7.73 -23.99
N ARG A 303 -3.17 7.04 -25.06
CA ARG A 303 -1.76 7.06 -25.48
C ARG A 303 -1.27 8.47 -25.80
N ARG A 304 -2.02 9.24 -26.60
CA ARG A 304 -1.66 10.63 -26.91
C ARG A 304 -1.44 11.47 -25.64
N LEU A 305 -2.33 11.35 -24.66
CA LEU A 305 -2.22 12.06 -23.39
C LEU A 305 -0.98 11.62 -22.60
N LEU A 306 -0.74 10.31 -22.48
CA LEU A 306 0.43 9.76 -21.77
C LEU A 306 1.74 10.16 -22.45
N ASP A 307 1.80 10.09 -23.78
CA ASP A 307 2.96 10.49 -24.59
C ASP A 307 3.25 12.00 -24.40
N MET A 308 2.23 12.85 -24.50
CA MET A 308 2.35 14.30 -24.30
C MET A 308 2.80 14.67 -22.88
N ALA A 309 2.35 13.92 -21.88
CA ALA A 309 2.71 14.14 -20.47
C ALA A 309 4.05 13.49 -20.08
N GLY A 310 4.69 12.73 -20.96
CA GLY A 310 5.92 12.00 -20.66
C GLY A 310 5.74 10.85 -19.67
N VAL A 311 4.52 10.31 -19.53
CA VAL A 311 4.25 9.14 -18.68
C VAL A 311 4.61 7.88 -19.45
N GLN A 312 5.59 7.13 -18.97
CA GLN A 312 6.04 5.90 -19.62
C GLN A 312 4.98 4.81 -19.50
N TYR A 313 4.77 4.01 -20.55
CA TYR A 313 3.94 2.81 -20.45
C TYR A 313 4.55 1.62 -21.14
N THR A 314 4.51 0.47 -20.48
CA THR A 314 5.13 -0.78 -20.98
C THR A 314 4.20 -1.96 -20.77
N GLN A 315 4.05 -2.80 -21.80
CA GLN A 315 3.34 -4.06 -21.65
C GLN A 315 4.21 -5.05 -20.86
N HIS A 316 3.68 -5.59 -19.76
CA HIS A 316 4.35 -6.62 -18.99
C HIS A 316 4.19 -7.98 -19.65
N GLN A 317 5.30 -8.70 -19.77
CA GLN A 317 5.32 -10.10 -20.21
C GLN A 317 5.42 -10.98 -18.97
N LEU A 318 4.32 -11.62 -18.60
CA LEU A 318 4.28 -12.52 -17.44
C LEU A 318 5.25 -13.68 -17.64
N GLN A 319 6.13 -13.92 -16.66
CA GLN A 319 7.04 -15.07 -16.71
C GLN A 319 6.31 -16.41 -16.51
N ARG A 320 5.12 -16.36 -15.89
CA ARG A 320 4.26 -17.51 -15.62
C ARG A 320 2.81 -17.14 -15.92
N SER A 321 2.06 -18.06 -16.50
CA SER A 321 0.62 -17.85 -16.79
C SER A 321 -0.28 -17.98 -15.56
N LYS A 322 0.23 -18.57 -14.47
CA LYS A 322 -0.55 -18.83 -13.24
C LYS A 322 0.30 -18.71 -11.99
N VAL A 323 -0.30 -18.12 -10.95
CA VAL A 323 0.21 -18.08 -9.57
C VAL A 323 -0.84 -18.74 -8.69
N VAL A 324 -0.41 -19.65 -7.80
CA VAL A 324 -1.30 -20.39 -6.90
C VAL A 324 -1.06 -19.91 -5.48
N ILE A 325 -2.13 -19.46 -4.81
CA ILE A 325 -2.13 -19.13 -3.38
C ILE A 325 -2.76 -20.33 -2.67
N ASP A 326 -1.92 -21.12 -2.00
CA ASP A 326 -2.36 -22.29 -1.24
C ASP A 326 -2.40 -21.96 0.25
N PHE A 327 -3.61 -21.82 0.80
CA PHE A 327 -3.81 -21.53 2.23
C PHE A 327 -3.40 -22.68 3.16
N THR A 328 -3.18 -23.90 2.64
CA THR A 328 -2.71 -25.07 3.42
C THR A 328 -1.19 -25.17 3.48
N SER A 329 -0.47 -24.33 2.73
CA SER A 329 1.00 -24.36 2.66
C SER A 329 1.70 -23.90 3.95
N VAL A 330 0.96 -23.25 4.85
CA VAL A 330 1.44 -22.91 6.20
C VAL A 330 1.27 -24.14 7.09
N ARG A 331 2.38 -24.76 7.48
CA ARG A 331 2.42 -25.86 8.46
C ARG A 331 2.51 -25.34 9.89
#